data_AF-A0A382RQJ8-F1
#
_entry.id   AF-A0A382RQJ8-F1
#
_cell.length_a   1.000
_cell.length_b   1.000
_cell.length_c   1.000
_cell.angle_alpha   90.00
_cell.angle_beta   90.00
_cell.angle_gamma   90.00
#
_symmetry.space_group_name_H-M   'P 1'
#
loop_
_entity.id
_entity.type
_entity.pdbx_description
1 polymer ?
#
loop_
_entity_poly.entity_id
_entity_poly.type
_entity_poly.pdbx_seq_one_letter_code
_entity_poly.pdbx_strand_id
1 'polypeptide(L)'
;MAIIKADAYGHGIVRVAKTLRDADAFGVACLEEAEQLRIASITTPIILLEGPYKPNDLSLIIKLNLEVVIHNEYQLELLEKSKIDGPIKVWLKIDTGMHRLGFSVDKTEEMLRRLMSCRNINSTPILMSHLATANEKNHALTYQQLDTFREISKIVNIEKTIANSAAVINFPDVHFDWVRPGLMLYGVSPLINSCGHDHGLKSVMTLESDSSVMTDFNPW
;
A
#
# COMPACT_ATOMS: atom_id res chain seq x y z
N MET A 1 4.62 -5.69 -4.62
CA MET A 1 3.21 -5.20 -4.73
C MET A 1 3.17 -3.82 -5.37
N ALA A 2 2.48 -3.68 -6.51
CA ALA A 2 2.28 -2.39 -7.18
C ALA A 2 1.12 -1.60 -6.55
N ILE A 3 1.36 -0.37 -6.11
CA ILE A 3 0.32 0.48 -5.52
C ILE A 3 -0.39 1.26 -6.63
N ILE A 4 -1.66 0.91 -6.88
CA ILE A 4 -2.46 1.43 -8.01
C ILE A 4 -3.76 2.10 -7.55
N LYS A 5 -3.81 2.56 -6.31
CA LYS A 5 -4.91 3.37 -5.77
C LYS A 5 -5.06 4.73 -6.47
N ALA A 6 -6.17 5.42 -6.18
CA ALA A 6 -6.56 6.69 -6.75
C ALA A 6 -6.57 6.65 -8.29
N ASP A 7 -7.27 5.66 -8.84
CA ASP A 7 -7.32 5.39 -10.28
C ASP A 7 -5.93 5.20 -10.92
N ALA A 8 -5.06 4.42 -10.25
CA ALA A 8 -3.65 4.29 -10.57
C ALA A 8 -2.94 5.64 -10.73
N TYR A 9 -3.07 6.51 -9.72
CA TYR A 9 -2.50 7.86 -9.73
C TYR A 9 -2.97 8.67 -10.97
N GLY A 10 -4.23 8.50 -11.38
CA GLY A 10 -4.84 9.17 -12.54
C GLY A 10 -4.51 8.55 -13.91
N HIS A 11 -3.91 7.36 -13.97
CA HIS A 11 -3.53 6.71 -15.24
C HIS A 11 -4.57 5.69 -15.73
N GLY A 12 -5.61 5.42 -14.94
CA GLY A 12 -6.64 4.43 -15.22
C GLY A 12 -6.31 3.07 -14.59
N ILE A 13 -7.00 2.69 -13.52
CA ILE A 13 -6.68 1.51 -12.70
C ILE A 13 -6.68 0.20 -13.48
N VAL A 14 -7.68 -0.01 -14.34
CA VAL A 14 -7.78 -1.21 -15.19
C VAL A 14 -6.69 -1.25 -16.24
N ARG A 15 -6.36 -0.10 -16.84
CA ARG A 15 -5.30 0.01 -17.86
C ARG A 15 -3.95 -0.36 -17.24
N VAL A 16 -3.63 0.24 -16.10
CA VAL A 16 -2.37 0.00 -15.40
C VAL A 16 -2.28 -1.45 -14.92
N ALA A 17 -3.34 -2.01 -14.33
CA ALA A 17 -3.33 -3.41 -13.91
C ALA A 17 -3.12 -4.40 -15.06
N LYS A 18 -3.69 -4.14 -16.25
CA LYS A 18 -3.46 -4.95 -17.46
C LYS A 18 -2.04 -4.80 -18.01
N THR A 19 -1.37 -3.68 -17.77
CA THR A 19 0.03 -3.47 -18.17
C THR A 19 0.99 -4.16 -17.21
N LEU A 20 0.73 -4.09 -15.91
CA LEU A 20 1.58 -4.63 -14.84
C LEU A 20 1.29 -6.12 -14.56
N ARG A 21 1.29 -6.97 -15.60
CA ARG A 21 0.94 -8.40 -15.48
C ARG A 21 1.89 -9.19 -14.59
N ASP A 22 3.14 -8.74 -14.48
CA ASP A 22 4.19 -9.39 -13.69
C ASP A 22 4.23 -8.91 -12.23
N ALA A 23 3.31 -8.01 -11.83
CA ALA A 23 3.23 -7.59 -10.44
C ALA A 23 2.68 -8.74 -9.57
N ASP A 24 3.38 -9.06 -8.48
CA ASP A 24 2.96 -10.12 -7.55
C ASP A 24 1.61 -9.85 -6.88
N ALA A 25 1.28 -8.56 -6.71
CA ALA A 25 0.04 -8.10 -6.12
C ALA A 25 -0.23 -6.63 -6.43
N PHE A 26 -1.49 -6.20 -6.30
CA PHE A 26 -1.93 -4.80 -6.39
C PHE A 26 -2.42 -4.27 -5.04
N GLY A 27 -2.01 -3.05 -4.68
CA GLY A 27 -2.53 -2.33 -3.51
C GLY A 27 -3.52 -1.24 -3.92
N VAL A 28 -4.74 -1.29 -3.39
CA VAL A 28 -5.84 -0.33 -3.63
C VAL A 28 -6.31 0.33 -2.34
N ALA A 29 -6.94 1.49 -2.41
CA ALA A 29 -7.41 2.21 -1.23
C ALA A 29 -8.80 1.73 -0.77
N CYS A 30 -9.71 1.47 -1.70
CA CYS A 30 -11.11 1.17 -1.40
C CYS A 30 -11.65 -0.05 -2.15
N LEU A 31 -12.85 -0.50 -1.77
CA LEU A 31 -13.50 -1.69 -2.35
C LEU A 31 -13.94 -1.44 -3.80
N GLU A 32 -14.35 -0.22 -4.13
CA GLU A 32 -14.80 0.17 -5.45
C GLU A 32 -13.67 0.04 -6.49
N GLU A 33 -12.43 0.32 -6.10
CA GLU A 33 -11.24 0.09 -6.93
C GLU A 33 -11.00 -1.42 -7.16
N ALA A 34 -11.14 -2.23 -6.10
CA ALA A 34 -11.02 -3.68 -6.20
C ALA A 34 -12.11 -4.29 -7.09
N GLU A 35 -13.35 -3.82 -6.99
CA GLU A 35 -14.47 -4.25 -7.82
C GLU A 35 -14.22 -3.95 -9.30
N GLN A 36 -13.74 -2.74 -9.63
CA GLN A 36 -13.38 -2.39 -11.01
C GLN A 36 -12.34 -3.36 -11.59
N LEU A 37 -11.33 -3.74 -10.81
CA LEU A 37 -10.32 -4.71 -11.22
C LEU A 37 -10.91 -6.10 -11.45
N ARG A 38 -11.78 -6.58 -10.56
CA ARG A 38 -12.44 -7.89 -10.72
C ARG A 38 -13.42 -7.92 -11.89
N ILE A 39 -14.19 -6.86 -12.12
CA ILE A 39 -15.05 -6.70 -13.31
C ILE A 39 -14.19 -6.77 -14.59
N ALA A 40 -12.99 -6.18 -14.57
CA ALA A 40 -12.04 -6.26 -15.66
C ALA A 40 -11.28 -7.59 -15.77
N SER A 41 -11.69 -8.61 -15.00
CA SER A 41 -11.10 -9.96 -14.96
C SER A 41 -9.62 -10.00 -14.52
N ILE A 42 -9.20 -9.04 -13.69
CA ILE A 42 -7.87 -9.08 -13.06
C ILE A 42 -7.87 -10.12 -11.94
N THR A 43 -7.02 -11.14 -12.06
CA THR A 43 -6.90 -12.25 -11.10
C THR A 43 -5.71 -12.09 -10.14
N THR A 44 -4.80 -11.16 -10.41
CA THR A 44 -3.68 -10.82 -9.51
C THR A 44 -4.20 -10.55 -8.10
N PRO A 45 -3.46 -10.97 -7.04
CA PRO A 45 -3.81 -10.65 -5.66
C PRO A 45 -4.05 -9.14 -5.47
N ILE A 46 -5.09 -8.79 -4.72
CA ILE A 46 -5.43 -7.39 -4.42
C ILE A 46 -5.46 -7.21 -2.91
N ILE A 47 -4.70 -6.24 -2.42
CA ILE A 47 -4.61 -5.85 -1.01
C ILE A 47 -5.40 -4.55 -0.82
N LEU A 48 -6.41 -4.59 0.04
CA LEU A 48 -7.14 -3.40 0.50
C LEU A 48 -6.32 -2.71 1.60
N LEU A 49 -5.68 -1.59 1.26
CA LEU A 49 -4.69 -0.93 2.11
C LEU A 49 -5.28 -0.25 3.36
N GLU A 50 -6.57 0.07 3.32
CA GLU A 50 -7.26 0.73 4.42
C GLU A 50 -8.09 -0.24 5.28
N GLY A 51 -8.16 -1.52 4.87
CA GLY A 51 -8.93 -2.55 5.57
C GLY A 51 -10.45 -2.36 5.48
N PRO A 52 -11.23 -3.24 6.14
CA PRO A 52 -12.69 -3.09 6.23
C PRO A 52 -13.07 -1.93 7.14
N TYR A 53 -14.20 -1.27 6.85
CA TYR A 53 -14.76 -0.18 7.63
C TYR A 53 -16.03 -0.55 8.38
N LYS A 54 -16.78 -1.55 7.88
CA LYS A 54 -18.04 -2.02 8.47
C LYS A 54 -18.22 -3.53 8.24
N PRO A 55 -19.09 -4.21 9.00
CA PRO A 55 -19.27 -5.66 8.89
C PRO A 55 -19.60 -6.16 7.47
N ASN A 56 -20.43 -5.42 6.74
CA ASN A 56 -20.85 -5.80 5.39
C ASN A 56 -19.70 -5.81 4.36
N ASP A 57 -18.60 -5.12 4.65
CA ASP A 57 -17.43 -5.12 3.78
C ASP A 57 -16.78 -6.51 3.71
N LEU A 58 -16.85 -7.31 4.79
CA LEU A 58 -16.21 -8.63 4.84
C LEU A 58 -16.78 -9.59 3.79
N SER A 59 -18.08 -9.55 3.57
CA SER A 59 -18.72 -10.36 2.52
C SER A 59 -18.22 -9.98 1.13
N LEU A 60 -17.99 -8.69 0.89
CA LEU A 60 -17.46 -8.21 -0.38
C LEU A 60 -15.97 -8.55 -0.54
N ILE A 61 -15.17 -8.41 0.52
CA ILE A 61 -13.77 -8.82 0.58
C ILE A 61 -13.60 -10.29 0.20
N ILE A 62 -14.43 -11.18 0.76
CA ILE A 62 -14.41 -12.61 0.41
C ILE A 62 -14.83 -12.83 -1.03
N LYS A 63 -15.97 -12.24 -1.45
CA LYS A 63 -16.49 -12.39 -2.81
C LYS A 63 -15.46 -11.97 -3.87
N LEU A 64 -14.70 -10.92 -3.60
CA LEU A 64 -13.66 -10.39 -4.47
C LEU A 64 -12.29 -11.05 -4.24
N ASN A 65 -12.17 -11.99 -3.30
CA ASN A 65 -10.92 -12.64 -2.92
C ASN A 65 -9.79 -11.62 -2.66
N LEU A 66 -10.03 -10.69 -1.73
CA LEU A 66 -9.07 -9.66 -1.33
C LEU A 66 -8.28 -10.08 -0.10
N GLU A 67 -7.05 -9.61 -0.02
CA GLU A 67 -6.30 -9.53 1.23
C GLU A 67 -6.52 -8.16 1.86
N VAL A 68 -6.41 -8.05 3.18
CA VAL A 68 -6.72 -6.79 3.89
C VAL A 68 -5.63 -6.37 4.86
N VAL A 69 -5.38 -5.07 4.91
CA VAL A 69 -4.55 -4.48 5.95
C VAL A 69 -5.40 -4.24 7.21
N ILE A 70 -4.95 -4.76 8.35
CA ILE A 70 -5.55 -4.54 9.66
C ILE A 70 -4.64 -3.59 10.44
N HIS A 71 -5.18 -2.44 10.81
CA HIS A 71 -4.40 -1.34 11.38
C HIS A 71 -5.02 -0.69 12.62
N ASN A 72 -6.18 -1.17 13.07
CA ASN A 72 -6.82 -0.74 14.31
C ASN A 72 -7.66 -1.84 14.97
N GLU A 73 -7.99 -1.61 16.23
CA GLU A 73 -8.73 -2.55 17.09
C GLU A 73 -10.11 -2.92 16.53
N TYR A 74 -10.85 -1.94 16.00
CA TYR A 74 -12.18 -2.16 15.45
C TYR A 74 -12.15 -3.17 14.29
N GLN A 75 -11.17 -3.08 13.40
CA GLN A 75 -11.02 -4.02 12.28
C GLN A 75 -10.70 -5.43 12.74
N LEU A 76 -9.84 -5.57 13.77
CA LEU A 76 -9.53 -6.86 14.36
C LEU A 76 -10.76 -7.47 15.03
N GLU A 77 -11.45 -6.70 15.87
CA GLU A 77 -12.69 -7.17 16.51
C GLU A 77 -13.77 -7.52 15.49
N LEU A 78 -13.86 -6.78 14.39
CA LEU A 78 -14.78 -7.08 13.31
C LEU A 78 -14.51 -8.47 12.73
N LEU A 79 -13.23 -8.80 12.48
CA LEU A 79 -12.84 -10.14 12.04
C LEU A 79 -13.12 -11.20 13.12
N GLU A 80 -12.82 -10.94 14.39
CA GLU A 80 -13.02 -11.91 15.48
C GLU A 80 -14.51 -12.24 15.70
N LYS A 81 -15.38 -11.23 15.63
CA LYS A 81 -16.82 -11.37 15.95
C LYS A 81 -17.65 -11.87 14.78
N SER A 82 -17.20 -11.68 13.54
CA SER A 82 -17.98 -12.01 12.35
C SER A 82 -18.04 -13.52 12.08
N LYS A 83 -19.17 -13.98 11.52
CA LYS A 83 -19.30 -15.29 10.89
C LYS A 83 -19.30 -15.06 9.39
N ILE A 84 -18.25 -15.53 8.72
CA ILE A 84 -18.05 -15.30 7.29
C ILE A 84 -17.74 -16.62 6.58
N ASP A 85 -18.13 -16.72 5.32
CA ASP A 85 -18.00 -17.94 4.52
C ASP A 85 -16.65 -17.95 3.78
N GLY A 86 -15.58 -18.20 4.54
CA GLY A 86 -14.24 -18.38 3.99
C GLY A 86 -13.18 -17.52 4.68
N PRO A 87 -11.90 -17.91 4.53
CA PRO A 87 -10.82 -17.24 5.23
C PRO A 87 -10.35 -15.98 4.49
N ILE A 88 -9.85 -15.02 5.25
CA ILE A 88 -9.26 -13.78 4.76
C ILE A 88 -7.77 -13.78 5.09
N LYS A 89 -6.94 -13.42 4.12
CA LYS A 89 -5.52 -13.14 4.35
C LYS A 89 -5.33 -11.71 4.84
N VAL A 90 -4.44 -11.53 5.80
CA VAL A 90 -4.29 -10.25 6.50
C VAL A 90 -2.85 -9.75 6.53
N TRP A 91 -2.71 -8.44 6.55
CA TRP A 91 -1.46 -7.71 6.75
C TRP A 91 -1.59 -6.92 8.05
N LEU A 92 -0.74 -7.18 9.03
CA LEU A 92 -0.73 -6.45 10.29
C LEU A 92 0.07 -5.16 10.10
N LYS A 93 -0.58 -4.00 10.21
CA LYS A 93 0.10 -2.71 10.11
C LYS A 93 0.44 -2.16 11.49
N ILE A 94 1.71 -1.80 11.67
CA ILE A 94 2.22 -1.12 12.87
C ILE A 94 2.67 0.30 12.52
N ASP A 95 2.49 1.21 13.48
CA ASP A 95 2.93 2.58 13.36
C ASP A 95 4.32 2.76 13.97
N THR A 96 5.34 2.93 13.14
CA THR A 96 6.72 3.16 13.58
C THR A 96 7.07 4.63 13.74
N GLY A 97 6.12 5.57 13.52
CA GLY A 97 6.35 7.00 13.68
C GLY A 97 5.63 7.92 12.69
N MET A 98 4.75 7.40 11.82
CA MET A 98 3.95 8.22 10.90
C MET A 98 2.66 8.74 11.57
N HIS A 99 2.17 8.06 12.61
CA HIS A 99 1.00 8.47 13.41
C HIS A 99 -0.27 8.67 12.59
N ARG A 100 -0.41 7.90 11.50
CA ARG A 100 -1.60 7.94 10.64
C ARG A 100 -2.47 6.70 10.77
N LEU A 101 -1.89 5.52 10.56
CA LEU A 101 -2.57 4.22 10.63
C LEU A 101 -1.59 3.16 11.09
N GLY A 102 -2.05 2.24 11.95
CA GLY A 102 -1.27 1.13 12.46
C GLY A 102 -1.40 1.03 13.97
N PHE A 103 -1.22 -0.17 14.49
CA PHE A 103 -1.13 -0.39 15.93
C PHE A 103 0.18 0.18 16.47
N SER A 104 0.16 0.59 17.73
CA SER A 104 1.39 0.91 18.45
C SER A 104 2.32 -0.31 18.49
N VAL A 105 3.62 -0.05 18.40
CA VAL A 105 4.65 -1.06 18.23
C VAL A 105 4.69 -2.08 19.38
N ASP A 106 4.44 -1.64 20.61
CA ASP A 106 4.36 -2.47 21.82
C ASP A 106 3.22 -3.50 21.77
N LYS A 107 2.19 -3.28 20.94
CA LYS A 107 1.08 -4.21 20.76
C LYS A 107 1.32 -5.26 19.67
N THR A 108 2.45 -5.23 18.97
CA THR A 108 2.67 -6.07 17.77
C THR A 108 2.45 -7.56 18.05
N GLU A 109 3.07 -8.10 19.10
CA GLU A 109 2.93 -9.53 19.45
C GLU A 109 1.49 -9.88 19.87
N GLU A 110 0.84 -8.98 20.60
CA GLU A 110 -0.55 -9.16 21.03
C GLU A 110 -1.50 -9.25 19.82
N MET A 111 -1.38 -8.31 18.89
CA MET A 111 -2.20 -8.26 17.69
C MET A 111 -1.92 -9.43 16.76
N LEU A 112 -0.65 -9.81 16.60
CA LEU A 112 -0.25 -10.96 15.80
C LEU A 112 -0.86 -12.26 16.35
N ARG A 113 -0.78 -12.47 17.68
CA ARG A 113 -1.38 -13.64 18.34
C ARG A 113 -2.90 -13.68 18.16
N ARG A 114 -3.58 -12.54 18.25
CA ARG A 114 -5.03 -12.45 18.03
C ARG A 114 -5.41 -12.75 16.58
N LEU A 115 -4.70 -12.19 15.62
CA LEU A 115 -4.89 -12.49 14.20
C LEU A 115 -4.67 -13.98 13.90
N MET A 116 -3.59 -14.59 14.41
CA MET A 116 -3.31 -16.02 14.22
C MET A 116 -4.33 -16.94 14.91
N SER A 117 -4.97 -16.47 15.98
CA SER A 117 -6.04 -17.21 16.69
C SER A 117 -7.42 -16.99 16.09
N CYS A 118 -7.58 -16.06 15.15
CA CYS A 118 -8.87 -15.71 14.58
C CYS A 118 -9.32 -16.77 13.58
N ARG A 119 -10.49 -17.40 13.82
CA ARG A 119 -11.05 -18.45 12.94
C ARG A 119 -11.25 -18.02 11.48
N ASN A 120 -11.36 -16.73 11.24
CA ASN A 120 -11.62 -16.15 9.92
C ASN A 120 -10.33 -15.89 9.13
N ILE A 121 -9.17 -16.20 9.69
CA ILE A 121 -7.85 -16.03 9.08
C ILE A 121 -7.21 -17.42 8.95
N ASN A 122 -6.70 -17.76 7.77
CA ASN A 122 -6.05 -19.06 7.52
C ASN A 122 -4.59 -18.94 7.04
N SER A 123 -4.02 -17.74 7.12
CA SER A 123 -2.65 -17.47 6.68
C SER A 123 -1.86 -16.79 7.79
N THR A 124 -0.55 -17.00 7.79
CA THR A 124 0.37 -16.19 8.59
C THR A 124 0.25 -14.72 8.16
N PRO A 125 -0.02 -13.78 9.08
CA PRO A 125 -0.08 -12.36 8.74
C PRO A 125 1.26 -11.83 8.23
N ILE A 126 1.22 -10.81 7.38
CA ILE A 126 2.41 -10.10 6.90
C ILE A 126 2.59 -8.80 7.70
N LEU A 127 3.78 -8.55 8.24
CA LEU A 127 4.07 -7.32 8.98
C LEU A 127 4.28 -6.15 8.03
N MET A 128 3.51 -5.07 8.21
CA MET A 128 3.58 -3.87 7.39
C MET A 128 3.86 -2.63 8.25
N SER A 129 4.71 -1.73 7.76
CA SER A 129 4.74 -0.33 8.18
C SER A 129 4.97 0.60 6.99
N HIS A 130 5.04 1.92 7.20
CA HIS A 130 5.25 2.91 6.15
C HIS A 130 6.19 4.03 6.60
N LEU A 131 7.18 4.36 5.77
CA LEU A 131 8.11 5.47 6.03
C LEU A 131 7.48 6.80 5.65
N ALA A 132 7.54 7.76 6.56
CA ALA A 132 6.97 9.09 6.39
C ALA A 132 7.83 10.00 5.49
N THR A 133 9.16 9.97 5.68
CA THR A 133 10.09 10.93 5.06
C THR A 133 11.24 10.25 4.31
N ALA A 134 10.98 9.08 3.71
CA ALA A 134 12.00 8.35 2.94
C ALA A 134 12.47 9.08 1.66
N ASN A 135 11.74 10.11 1.23
CA ASN A 135 12.10 11.03 0.15
C ASN A 135 13.31 11.91 0.50
N GLU A 136 13.64 12.04 1.78
CA GLU A 136 14.78 12.78 2.31
C GLU A 136 15.79 11.81 2.95
N LYS A 137 16.87 11.49 2.23
CA LYS A 137 17.83 10.43 2.61
C LYS A 137 18.42 10.56 4.02
N ASN A 138 18.56 11.79 4.53
CA ASN A 138 19.20 12.09 5.82
C ASN A 138 18.20 12.46 6.92
N HIS A 139 16.89 12.30 6.68
CA HIS A 139 15.89 12.68 7.68
C HIS A 139 15.90 11.69 8.86
N ALA A 140 16.13 12.20 10.08
CA ALA A 140 16.30 11.39 11.29
C ALA A 140 15.14 10.43 11.55
N LEU A 141 13.90 10.88 11.32
CA LEU A 141 12.70 10.05 11.46
C LEU A 141 12.77 8.75 10.64
N THR A 142 13.29 8.78 9.40
CA THR A 142 13.39 7.57 8.56
C THR A 142 14.25 6.51 9.23
N TYR A 143 15.41 6.89 9.79
CA TYR A 143 16.27 5.96 10.51
C TYR A 143 15.61 5.44 11.79
N GLN A 144 14.94 6.30 12.55
CA GLN A 144 14.18 5.89 13.74
C GLN A 144 13.08 4.86 13.42
N GLN A 145 12.31 5.10 12.34
CA GLN A 145 11.29 4.17 11.88
C GLN A 145 11.90 2.83 11.43
N LEU A 146 13.03 2.87 10.72
CA LEU A 146 13.73 1.68 10.24
C LEU A 146 14.29 0.85 11.40
N ASP A 147 14.92 1.49 12.37
CA ASP A 147 15.49 0.80 13.53
C ASP A 147 14.38 0.17 14.38
N THR A 148 13.30 0.90 14.62
CA THR A 148 12.09 0.36 15.28
C THR A 148 11.54 -0.84 14.53
N PHE A 149 11.38 -0.74 13.20
CA PHE A 149 10.86 -1.84 12.40
C PHE A 149 11.79 -3.06 12.38
N ARG A 150 13.12 -2.85 12.39
CA ARG A 150 14.12 -3.93 12.45
C ARG A 150 14.07 -4.66 13.78
N GLU A 151 13.99 -3.95 14.90
CA GLU A 151 13.87 -4.59 16.22
C GLU A 151 12.61 -5.46 16.31
N ILE A 152 11.48 -4.94 15.83
CA ILE A 152 10.24 -5.73 15.77
C ILE A 152 10.36 -6.90 14.79
N SER A 153 11.05 -6.70 13.67
CA SER A 153 11.25 -7.77 12.70
C SER A 153 12.13 -8.91 13.23
N LYS A 154 12.93 -8.69 14.29
CA LYS A 154 13.71 -9.77 14.93
C LYS A 154 12.84 -10.64 15.83
N ILE A 155 11.79 -10.09 16.43
CA ILE A 155 10.91 -10.83 17.35
C ILE A 155 9.80 -11.60 16.62
N VAL A 156 9.44 -11.21 15.38
CA VAL A 156 8.44 -11.93 14.57
C VAL A 156 9.07 -12.61 13.35
N ASN A 157 8.80 -13.90 13.18
CA ASN A 157 9.26 -14.68 12.02
C ASN A 157 8.15 -14.83 10.96
N ILE A 158 7.77 -13.69 10.37
CA ILE A 158 6.75 -13.57 9.32
C ILE A 158 7.28 -12.67 8.21
N GLU A 159 6.65 -12.70 7.03
CA GLU A 159 7.00 -11.78 5.94
C GLU A 159 6.80 -10.32 6.35
N LYS A 160 7.59 -9.42 5.77
CA LYS A 160 7.70 -8.02 6.17
C LYS A 160 7.71 -7.08 4.98
N THR A 161 7.17 -5.89 5.21
CA THR A 161 7.19 -4.81 4.23
C THR A 161 7.22 -3.43 4.87
N ILE A 162 8.14 -2.58 4.42
CA ILE A 162 8.17 -1.16 4.82
C ILE A 162 8.40 -0.21 3.65
N ALA A 163 9.17 -0.63 2.64
CA ALA A 163 9.62 0.22 1.56
C ALA A 163 8.48 0.68 0.61
N ASN A 164 8.26 1.99 0.56
CA ASN A 164 7.49 2.67 -0.50
C ASN A 164 8.44 3.11 -1.64
N SER A 165 7.94 3.80 -2.66
CA SER A 165 8.76 4.26 -3.81
C SER A 165 10.08 4.94 -3.40
N ALA A 166 10.05 5.85 -2.43
CA ALA A 166 11.25 6.59 -2.03
C ALA A 166 12.27 5.65 -1.36
N ALA A 167 11.79 4.73 -0.53
CA ALA A 167 12.66 3.76 0.12
C ALA A 167 13.21 2.70 -0.83
N VAL A 168 12.47 2.36 -1.88
CA VAL A 168 12.99 1.48 -2.94
C VAL A 168 14.28 2.07 -3.54
N ILE A 169 14.34 3.39 -3.72
CA ILE A 169 15.49 4.09 -4.29
C ILE A 169 16.57 4.37 -3.24
N ASN A 170 16.21 5.00 -2.11
CA ASN A 170 17.20 5.49 -1.14
C ASN A 170 17.76 4.42 -0.20
N PHE A 171 17.02 3.33 0.04
CA PHE A 171 17.31 2.36 1.10
C PHE A 171 17.16 0.91 0.60
N PRO A 172 18.04 0.42 -0.30
CA PRO A 172 17.97 -0.94 -0.83
C PRO A 172 18.01 -2.03 0.26
N ASP A 173 18.71 -1.77 1.36
CA ASP A 173 18.86 -2.73 2.48
C ASP A 173 17.57 -2.96 3.30
N VAL A 174 16.46 -2.29 2.95
CA VAL A 174 15.18 -2.38 3.68
C VAL A 174 14.03 -2.86 2.79
N HIS A 175 14.36 -3.54 1.69
CA HIS A 175 13.36 -4.12 0.79
C HIS A 175 12.61 -5.31 1.41
N PHE A 176 13.19 -5.96 2.44
CA PHE A 176 12.61 -7.12 3.15
C PHE A 176 11.99 -8.13 2.15
N ASP A 177 10.80 -8.65 2.43
CA ASP A 177 10.13 -9.65 1.58
C ASP A 177 9.28 -8.97 0.50
N TRP A 178 8.74 -7.78 0.78
CA TRP A 178 7.92 -7.04 -0.17
C TRP A 178 8.28 -5.54 -0.24
N VAL A 179 8.40 -5.03 -1.46
CA VAL A 179 8.39 -3.60 -1.76
C VAL A 179 7.04 -3.14 -2.31
N ARG A 180 6.73 -1.86 -2.09
CA ARG A 180 5.43 -1.24 -2.44
C ARG A 180 5.60 0.03 -3.28
N PRO A 181 6.16 -0.07 -4.50
CA PRO A 181 6.27 1.09 -5.38
C PRO A 181 4.87 1.57 -5.79
N GLY A 182 4.67 2.88 -5.70
CA GLY A 182 3.50 3.60 -6.20
C GLY A 182 3.96 4.64 -7.21
N LEU A 183 4.22 5.86 -6.73
CA LEU A 183 4.64 7.00 -7.57
C LEU A 183 5.73 6.69 -8.61
N MET A 184 6.75 5.90 -8.25
CA MET A 184 7.86 5.57 -9.18
C MET A 184 7.45 4.68 -10.35
N LEU A 185 6.36 3.91 -10.24
CA LEU A 185 5.83 3.09 -11.34
C LEU A 185 5.38 3.95 -12.52
N TYR A 186 5.07 5.21 -12.26
CA TYR A 186 4.54 6.16 -13.25
C TYR A 186 5.62 7.09 -13.82
N GLY A 187 6.89 6.81 -13.55
CA GLY A 187 7.99 7.62 -14.08
C GLY A 187 8.31 8.87 -13.28
N VAL A 188 7.75 9.03 -12.09
CA VAL A 188 7.91 10.21 -11.25
C VAL A 188 8.88 9.91 -10.12
N SER A 189 9.86 10.80 -9.89
CA SER A 189 10.76 10.64 -8.75
C SER A 189 10.00 10.84 -7.44
N PRO A 190 10.14 9.92 -6.48
CA PRO A 190 9.61 10.09 -5.14
C PRO A 190 10.56 10.87 -4.23
N LEU A 191 11.68 11.41 -4.73
CA LEU A 191 12.70 12.11 -3.94
C LEU A 191 12.60 13.64 -4.13
N ILE A 192 13.02 14.40 -3.13
CA ILE A 192 13.08 15.87 -3.22
C ILE A 192 14.18 16.28 -4.22
N ASN A 193 13.91 17.32 -5.01
CA ASN A 193 14.86 17.91 -5.97
C ASN A 193 15.43 16.91 -7.00
N SER A 194 14.64 15.90 -7.37
CA SER A 194 15.00 14.93 -8.40
C SER A 194 13.78 14.65 -9.29
N CYS A 195 14.03 14.08 -10.46
CA CYS A 195 13.02 13.70 -11.42
C CYS A 195 13.24 12.24 -11.87
N GLY A 196 12.23 11.63 -12.49
CA GLY A 196 12.23 10.18 -12.71
C GLY A 196 13.44 9.68 -13.50
N HIS A 197 13.96 10.48 -14.44
CA HIS A 197 15.09 10.08 -15.27
C HIS A 197 16.38 9.86 -14.48
N ASP A 198 16.57 10.58 -13.37
CA ASP A 198 17.73 10.42 -12.46
C ASP A 198 17.81 9.01 -11.87
N HIS A 199 16.70 8.27 -11.93
CA HIS A 199 16.54 6.93 -11.38
C HIS A 199 16.20 5.89 -12.45
N GLY A 200 16.41 6.22 -13.73
CA GLY A 200 16.11 5.34 -14.86
C GLY A 200 14.61 5.12 -15.11
N LEU A 201 13.74 5.95 -14.52
CA LEU A 201 12.30 5.87 -14.70
C LEU A 201 11.87 6.63 -15.97
N LYS A 202 10.85 6.13 -16.66
CA LYS A 202 10.26 6.76 -17.85
C LYS A 202 8.89 7.31 -17.52
N SER A 203 8.64 8.58 -17.85
CA SER A 203 7.32 9.20 -17.65
C SER A 203 6.22 8.40 -18.36
N VAL A 204 5.12 8.15 -17.66
CA VAL A 204 3.97 7.42 -18.22
C VAL A 204 2.84 8.36 -18.63
N MET A 205 2.68 9.50 -17.95
CA MET A 205 1.65 10.50 -18.27
C MET A 205 2.19 11.60 -19.18
N THR A 206 1.38 11.97 -20.16
CA THR A 206 1.49 13.21 -20.92
C THR A 206 0.13 13.89 -20.89
N LEU A 207 0.09 15.16 -20.51
CA LEU A 207 -1.10 16.00 -20.55
C LEU A 207 -0.94 17.01 -21.69
N GLU A 208 -1.84 16.95 -22.66
CA GLU A 208 -1.84 17.83 -23.84
C GLU A 208 -3.17 18.57 -23.91
N SER A 209 -3.13 19.82 -24.37
CA SER A 209 -4.31 20.64 -24.63
C SER A 209 -4.04 21.56 -25.80
N ASP A 210 -5.08 21.89 -26.56
CA ASP A 210 -5.03 22.88 -27.62
C ASP A 210 -5.53 24.24 -27.14
N SER A 211 -4.90 25.31 -27.60
CA SER A 211 -5.37 26.68 -27.36
C SER A 211 -6.59 26.97 -28.23
N SER A 212 -7.74 27.25 -27.61
CA SER A 212 -8.97 27.59 -28.34
C SER A 212 -9.13 29.09 -28.62
N VAL A 213 -8.47 29.95 -27.84
CA VAL A 213 -8.53 31.42 -27.98
C VAL A 213 -7.16 32.02 -27.64
N MET A 214 -6.70 32.96 -28.46
CA MET A 214 -5.54 33.80 -28.20
C MET A 214 -5.99 35.26 -28.26
N THR A 215 -5.82 36.01 -27.17
CA THR A 215 -6.21 37.42 -27.07
C THR A 215 -4.99 38.25 -26.70
N ASP A 216 -4.73 39.30 -27.47
CA ASP A 216 -3.65 40.24 -27.19
C ASP A 216 -4.05 41.21 -26.08
N PHE A 217 -3.26 41.27 -25.01
CA PHE A 217 -3.38 42.29 -23.97
C PHE A 217 -2.36 43.40 -24.22
N ASN A 218 -2.83 44.59 -24.59
CA ASN A 218 -1.99 45.79 -24.62
C ASN A 218 -2.00 46.47 -23.24
N PRO A 219 -0.83 46.71 -22.61
CA PRO A 219 -0.74 47.49 -21.39
C PRO A 219 -0.97 48.99 -21.67
N TRP A 220 -1.72 49.66 -20.77
CA TRP A 220 -2.06 51.09 -20.80
C TRP A 220 -0.87 51.99 -20.50
#